data_AF-A0A078IGZ8-F1
#
_entry.id   AF-A0A078IGZ8-F1
#
_cell.length_a   1.000
_cell.length_b   1.000
_cell.length_c   1.000
_cell.angle_alpha   90.00
_cell.angle_beta   90.00
_cell.angle_gamma   90.00
#
_symmetry.space_group_name_H-M   'P 1'
#
loop_
_entity.id
_entity.type
_entity.pdbx_description
1 polymer ?
#
loop_
_entity_poly.entity_id
_entity_poly.type
_entity_poly.pdbx_seq_one_letter_code
_entity_poly.pdbx_strand_id
1 'polypeptide(L)'
;MTTPPRSADARASVEQESPVVPPPPPRFIPPRRFVNLTEENRSLINSLRSATSTLQETDTCMRSLRNLMTSEEDGGAAQFREVILELDAAGLRRMAWFLTSHSGYFLTIARNKNGSYRLQKLLGKSNDVDTLFFAAFFRSFLDIMTDKEASFVVVQGLRVFSNVMKEALFPHIIEHAVDLACDQHGCVALNRSITVLDDPYCRTFFLYAVVVNALPFSYHAYGNFVVQHVLDLNDLQCTRNIAVNLRGHCVELSFERYGSYIMEKLLDTKESMVVVVEELLKCEGDRLVRLARGTYGNFVVYKALRVTQAEIVTCGDLFWGLVNKLKPFRDLLGASYSYTIATLLDSID
;
A
#
# COMPACT_ATOMS: atom_id res chain seq x y z
N MET A 1 45.31 -33.16 71.25
CA MET A 1 44.09 -32.37 71.06
C MET A 1 43.96 -32.04 69.58
N THR A 2 42.90 -32.54 68.98
CA THR A 2 42.50 -32.52 67.57
C THR A 2 41.91 -31.17 67.18
N THR A 3 42.30 -30.64 66.02
CA THR A 3 41.56 -29.59 65.27
C THR A 3 41.57 -29.91 63.76
N PRO A 4 40.48 -29.69 63.01
CA PRO A 4 40.29 -30.18 61.63
C PRO A 4 40.30 -29.02 60.59
N PRO A 5 39.72 -29.17 59.38
CA PRO A 5 40.38 -29.42 58.10
C PRO A 5 40.53 -28.17 57.19
N ARG A 6 41.32 -28.27 56.11
CA ARG A 6 41.26 -27.33 54.96
C ARG A 6 40.60 -28.03 53.78
N SER A 7 39.35 -27.64 53.49
CA SER A 7 38.62 -27.98 52.28
C SER A 7 39.11 -27.13 51.11
N ALA A 8 39.63 -27.76 50.06
CA ALA A 8 39.82 -27.15 48.76
C ALA A 8 38.67 -27.62 47.85
N ASP A 9 37.66 -26.76 47.69
CA ASP A 9 36.58 -26.97 46.73
C ASP A 9 37.11 -26.75 45.30
N ALA A 10 37.37 -27.85 44.59
CA ALA A 10 37.50 -27.84 43.15
C ALA A 10 36.11 -27.80 42.51
N ARG A 11 35.62 -26.60 42.15
CA ARG A 11 34.50 -26.46 41.22
C ARG A 11 35.00 -26.82 39.82
N ALA A 12 34.72 -28.05 39.38
CA ALA A 12 34.76 -28.42 37.97
C ALA A 12 33.53 -27.82 37.28
N SER A 13 33.74 -26.82 36.42
CA SER A 13 32.73 -26.30 35.50
C SER A 13 32.44 -27.37 34.45
N VAL A 14 31.23 -27.95 34.46
CA VAL A 14 30.74 -28.77 33.36
C VAL A 14 30.29 -27.81 32.26
N GLU A 15 31.09 -27.66 31.21
CA GLU A 15 30.64 -27.05 29.97
C GLU A 15 29.58 -27.96 29.34
N GLN A 16 28.33 -27.49 29.33
CA GLN A 16 27.25 -28.10 28.57
C GLN A 16 27.48 -27.75 27.10
N GLU A 17 28.09 -28.67 26.33
CA GLU A 17 28.10 -28.59 24.87
C GLU A 17 26.66 -28.61 24.37
N SER A 18 26.28 -27.55 23.66
CA SER A 18 25.00 -27.47 22.96
C SER A 18 25.00 -28.48 21.80
N PRO A 19 23.93 -29.26 21.58
CA PRO A 19 23.91 -30.26 20.53
C PRO A 19 24.06 -29.57 19.16
N VAL A 20 25.15 -29.90 18.46
CA VAL A 20 25.40 -29.43 17.09
C VAL A 20 24.34 -30.04 16.18
N VAL A 21 23.37 -29.22 15.77
CA VAL A 21 22.38 -29.60 14.77
C VAL A 21 23.12 -29.74 13.43
N PRO A 22 23.08 -30.92 12.76
CA PRO A 22 23.73 -31.09 11.47
C PRO A 22 23.11 -30.15 10.43
N PRO A 23 23.90 -29.63 9.48
CA PRO A 23 23.38 -28.76 8.44
C PRO A 23 22.28 -29.48 7.64
N PRO A 24 21.22 -28.78 7.26
CA PRO A 24 20.15 -29.39 6.48
C PRO A 24 20.71 -29.96 5.17
N PRO A 25 20.21 -31.10 4.68
CA PRO A 25 20.67 -31.68 3.44
C PRO A 25 20.49 -30.65 2.29
N PRO A 26 21.41 -30.61 1.31
CA PRO A 26 21.30 -29.71 0.18
C PRO A 26 19.94 -29.91 -0.49
N ARG A 27 19.20 -28.81 -0.67
CA ARG A 27 17.91 -28.84 -1.36
C ARG A 27 18.14 -29.44 -2.74
N PHE A 28 17.48 -30.57 -3.02
CA PHE A 28 17.47 -31.17 -4.35
C PHE A 28 16.75 -30.18 -5.28
N ILE A 29 17.50 -29.47 -6.12
CA ILE A 29 16.94 -28.65 -7.19
C ILE A 29 16.70 -29.61 -8.35
N PRO A 30 15.44 -29.97 -8.66
CA PRO A 30 15.18 -30.84 -9.81
C PRO A 30 15.74 -30.18 -11.08
N PRO A 31 16.31 -30.96 -12.01
CA PRO A 31 16.84 -30.43 -13.26
C PRO A 31 15.73 -29.67 -14.00
N ARG A 32 16.09 -28.52 -14.61
CA ARG A 32 15.17 -27.73 -15.42
C ARG A 32 14.53 -28.63 -16.48
N ARG A 33 13.20 -28.77 -16.43
CA ARG A 33 12.46 -29.34 -17.57
C ARG A 33 12.47 -28.29 -18.68
N PHE A 34 13.33 -28.50 -19.67
CA PHE A 34 13.31 -27.74 -20.91
C PHE A 34 11.94 -27.90 -21.56
N VAL A 35 11.28 -26.78 -21.83
CA VAL A 35 10.01 -26.78 -22.56
C VAL A 35 10.34 -26.57 -24.03
N ASN A 36 9.93 -27.52 -24.88
CA ASN A 36 10.07 -27.34 -26.32
C ASN A 36 9.20 -26.16 -26.76
N LEU A 37 9.85 -25.11 -27.27
CA LEU A 37 9.16 -23.96 -27.86
C LEU A 37 8.29 -24.41 -29.02
N THR A 38 7.07 -23.87 -29.10
CA THR A 38 6.21 -24.03 -30.27
C THR A 38 6.88 -23.42 -31.51
N GLU A 39 6.49 -23.89 -32.70
CA GLU A 39 7.04 -23.34 -33.95
C GLU A 39 6.73 -21.84 -34.10
N GLU A 40 5.54 -21.41 -33.64
CA GLU A 40 5.16 -20.00 -33.58
C GLU A 40 6.13 -19.19 -32.70
N ASN A 41 6.48 -19.68 -31.51
CA ASN A 41 7.39 -18.99 -30.60
C ASN A 41 8.84 -18.98 -31.11
N ARG A 42 9.28 -20.03 -31.81
CA ARG A 42 10.59 -20.04 -32.49
C ARG A 42 10.66 -19.00 -33.61
N SER A 43 9.62 -18.92 -34.43
CA SER A 43 9.48 -17.90 -35.47
C SER A 43 9.44 -16.48 -34.89
N LEU A 44 8.74 -16.30 -33.76
CA LEU A 44 8.70 -15.04 -33.03
C LEU A 44 10.10 -14.63 -32.54
N ILE A 45 10.88 -15.54 -31.94
CA ILE A 45 12.26 -15.24 -31.53
C ILE A 45 13.10 -14.78 -32.71
N ASN A 46 13.02 -15.47 -33.84
CA ASN A 46 13.76 -15.08 -35.05
C ASN A 46 13.34 -13.69 -35.54
N SER A 47 12.03 -13.38 -35.51
CA SER A 47 11.49 -12.07 -35.87
C SER A 47 11.97 -10.96 -34.91
N LEU A 48 12.09 -11.27 -33.62
CA LEU A 48 12.59 -10.36 -32.59
C LEU A 48 14.12 -10.15 -32.66
N ARG A 49 14.87 -11.10 -33.22
CA ARG A 49 16.32 -10.97 -33.47
C ARG A 49 16.65 -10.27 -34.79
N SER A 50 15.76 -10.33 -35.78
CA SER A 50 15.96 -9.66 -37.07
C SER A 50 16.06 -8.16 -36.89
N ALA A 51 16.96 -7.48 -37.62
CA ALA A 51 17.09 -6.02 -37.58
C ALA A 51 15.99 -5.31 -38.40
N THR A 52 15.53 -5.92 -39.48
CA THR A 52 14.57 -5.35 -40.43
C THR A 52 13.30 -6.19 -40.48
N SER A 53 12.14 -5.54 -40.59
CA SER A 53 10.85 -6.22 -40.76
C SER A 53 10.00 -5.49 -41.78
N THR A 54 9.36 -6.24 -42.68
CA THR A 54 8.29 -5.71 -43.52
C THR A 54 7.04 -5.45 -42.67
N LEU A 55 6.09 -4.66 -43.18
CA LEU A 55 4.84 -4.37 -42.46
C LEU A 55 4.07 -5.66 -42.10
N GLN A 56 4.03 -6.64 -43.02
CA GLN A 56 3.36 -7.92 -42.80
C GLN A 56 4.05 -8.77 -41.73
N GLU A 57 5.39 -8.73 -41.66
CA GLU A 57 6.17 -9.39 -40.61
C GLU A 57 5.93 -8.71 -39.26
N THR A 58 5.83 -7.38 -39.23
CA THR A 58 5.47 -6.61 -38.04
C THR A 58 4.10 -7.03 -37.51
N ASP A 59 3.07 -7.10 -38.36
CA ASP A 59 1.71 -7.51 -37.94
C ASP A 59 1.68 -8.95 -37.42
N THR A 60 2.44 -9.83 -38.06
CA THR A 60 2.53 -11.24 -37.66
C THR A 60 3.25 -11.38 -36.32
N CYS A 61 4.37 -10.68 -36.15
CA CYS A 61 5.09 -10.59 -34.88
C CYS A 61 4.17 -10.09 -33.76
N MET A 62 3.44 -8.99 -33.98
CA MET A 62 2.51 -8.43 -32.99
C MET A 62 1.39 -9.40 -32.62
N ARG A 63 0.84 -10.17 -33.56
CA ARG A 63 -0.15 -11.21 -33.25
C ARG A 63 0.43 -12.33 -32.40
N SER A 64 1.57 -12.90 -32.80
CA SER A 64 2.22 -13.98 -32.05
C SER A 64 2.69 -13.52 -30.67
N LEU A 65 3.18 -12.29 -30.56
CA LEU A 65 3.54 -11.68 -29.29
C LEU A 65 2.33 -11.51 -28.38
N ARG A 66 1.17 -11.07 -28.91
CA ARG A 66 -0.06 -10.98 -28.13
C ARG A 66 -0.46 -12.36 -27.62
N ASN A 67 -0.45 -13.37 -28.47
CA ASN A 67 -0.79 -14.75 -28.10
C ASN A 67 0.14 -15.25 -26.98
N LEU A 68 1.46 -15.05 -27.13
CA LEU A 68 2.44 -15.40 -26.10
C LEU A 68 2.17 -14.67 -24.77
N MET A 69 1.77 -13.40 -24.83
CA MET A 69 1.54 -12.58 -23.64
C MET A 69 0.20 -12.86 -22.96
N THR A 70 -0.86 -13.22 -23.68
CA THR A 70 -2.19 -13.40 -23.10
C THR A 70 -2.66 -14.85 -23.03
N SER A 71 -1.90 -15.82 -23.56
CA SER A 71 -2.28 -17.24 -23.54
C SER A 71 -2.60 -17.75 -22.14
N GLU A 72 -3.77 -18.38 -22.03
CA GLU A 72 -4.31 -19.07 -20.85
C GLU A 72 -4.05 -20.59 -20.89
N GLU A 73 -3.43 -21.09 -21.96
CA GLU A 73 -3.16 -22.51 -22.14
C GLU A 73 -2.17 -23.04 -21.10
N ASP A 74 -2.34 -24.32 -20.73
CA ASP A 74 -1.39 -25.00 -19.87
C ASP A 74 -0.01 -25.03 -20.52
N GLY A 75 1.00 -24.56 -19.81
CA GLY A 75 2.36 -24.36 -20.34
C GLY A 75 2.62 -23.00 -21.01
N GLY A 76 1.63 -22.13 -21.24
CA GLY A 76 1.85 -20.81 -21.84
C GLY A 76 2.81 -19.93 -21.03
N ALA A 77 2.75 -20.01 -19.70
CA ALA A 77 3.72 -19.34 -18.83
C ALA A 77 5.15 -19.91 -18.96
N ALA A 78 5.29 -21.20 -19.28
CA ALA A 78 6.60 -21.82 -19.51
C ALA A 78 7.17 -21.45 -20.88
N GLN A 79 6.33 -21.42 -21.92
CA GLN A 79 6.68 -20.90 -23.24
C GLN A 79 7.20 -19.46 -23.15
N PHE A 80 6.49 -18.56 -22.47
CA PHE A 80 6.93 -17.19 -22.24
C PHE A 80 8.29 -17.10 -21.53
N ARG A 81 8.50 -17.90 -20.48
CA ARG A 81 9.79 -17.94 -19.77
C ARG A 81 10.93 -18.36 -20.69
N GLU A 82 10.70 -19.38 -21.50
CA GLU A 82 11.72 -19.90 -22.42
C GLU A 82 12.05 -18.89 -23.52
N VAL A 83 11.04 -18.21 -24.08
CA VAL A 83 11.26 -17.11 -25.04
C VAL A 83 12.14 -16.02 -24.44
N ILE A 84 11.87 -15.58 -23.20
CA ILE A 84 12.70 -14.57 -22.53
C ILE A 84 14.14 -15.03 -22.32
N LEU A 85 14.34 -16.32 -22.00
CA LEU A 85 15.68 -16.87 -21.76
C LEU A 85 16.51 -16.96 -23.04
N GLU A 86 15.86 -17.18 -24.18
CA GLU A 86 16.50 -17.25 -25.49
C GLU A 86 16.80 -15.87 -26.10
N LEU A 87 16.09 -14.81 -25.69
CA LEU A 87 16.33 -13.47 -26.22
C LEU A 87 17.54 -12.81 -25.55
N ASP A 88 18.40 -12.21 -26.37
CA ASP A 88 19.47 -11.33 -25.91
C ASP A 88 18.93 -9.93 -25.56
N ALA A 89 19.81 -9.02 -25.15
CA ALA A 89 19.41 -7.66 -24.78
C ALA A 89 18.74 -6.89 -25.94
N ALA A 90 19.18 -7.11 -27.17
CA ALA A 90 18.59 -6.49 -28.35
C ALA A 90 17.19 -7.03 -28.64
N GLY A 91 17.01 -8.36 -28.57
CA GLY A 91 15.73 -9.03 -28.73
C GLY A 91 14.71 -8.63 -27.65
N LEU A 92 15.13 -8.55 -26.38
CA LEU A 92 14.27 -8.08 -25.29
C LEU A 92 13.85 -6.62 -25.47
N ARG A 93 14.77 -5.74 -25.90
CA ARG A 93 14.44 -4.35 -26.24
C ARG A 93 13.44 -4.29 -27.38
N ARG A 94 13.63 -5.08 -28.45
CA ARG A 94 12.70 -5.12 -29.59
C ARG A 94 11.33 -5.65 -29.19
N MET A 95 11.28 -6.67 -28.33
CA MET A 95 10.03 -7.18 -27.75
C MET A 95 9.31 -6.09 -26.97
N ALA A 96 10.00 -5.38 -26.08
CA ALA A 96 9.44 -4.26 -25.33
C ALA A 96 8.94 -3.15 -26.25
N TRP A 97 9.68 -2.82 -27.31
CA TRP A 97 9.28 -1.83 -28.31
C TRP A 97 7.97 -2.21 -29.01
N PHE A 98 7.83 -3.47 -29.44
CA PHE A 98 6.57 -3.95 -30.03
C PHE A 98 5.41 -3.88 -29.03
N LEU A 99 5.61 -4.35 -27.79
CA LEU A 99 4.60 -4.32 -26.73
C LEU A 99 4.11 -2.90 -26.40
N THR A 100 4.99 -1.91 -26.53
CA THR A 100 4.74 -0.51 -26.15
C THR A 100 4.51 0.42 -27.34
N SER A 101 4.49 -0.13 -28.56
CA SER A 101 4.39 0.62 -29.81
C SER A 101 3.09 1.42 -29.94
N HIS A 102 1.98 0.87 -29.45
CA HIS A 102 0.65 1.46 -29.51
C HIS A 102 -0.06 1.35 -28.15
N SER A 103 -0.65 2.44 -27.68
CA SER A 103 -1.31 2.49 -26.36
C SER A 103 -2.43 1.45 -26.22
N GLY A 104 -3.31 1.33 -27.22
CA GLY A 104 -4.41 0.35 -27.19
C GLY A 104 -3.92 -1.10 -27.18
N TYR A 105 -2.84 -1.41 -27.90
CA TYR A 105 -2.25 -2.76 -27.90
C TYR A 105 -1.62 -3.07 -26.54
N PHE A 106 -0.83 -2.13 -26.01
CA PHE A 106 -0.24 -2.25 -24.68
C PHE A 106 -1.31 -2.46 -23.60
N LEU A 107 -2.35 -1.62 -23.58
CA LEU A 107 -3.45 -1.71 -22.62
C LEU A 107 -4.21 -3.03 -22.72
N THR A 108 -4.45 -3.54 -23.93
CA THR A 108 -5.10 -4.84 -24.12
C THR A 108 -4.32 -5.96 -23.43
N ILE A 109 -2.99 -5.92 -23.50
CA ILE A 109 -2.14 -6.90 -22.82
C ILE A 109 -2.08 -6.63 -21.32
N ALA A 110 -1.95 -5.37 -20.89
CA ALA A 110 -1.83 -5.01 -19.49
C ALA A 110 -3.11 -5.30 -18.69
N ARG A 111 -4.30 -5.16 -19.30
CA ARG A 111 -5.60 -5.48 -18.68
C ARG A 111 -5.89 -6.99 -18.62
N ASN A 112 -5.10 -7.81 -19.34
CA ASN A 112 -5.19 -9.26 -19.25
C ASN A 112 -4.37 -9.76 -18.04
N LYS A 113 -4.93 -10.67 -17.24
CA LYS A 113 -4.26 -11.23 -16.05
C LYS A 113 -2.88 -11.83 -16.35
N ASN A 114 -2.76 -12.65 -17.41
CA ASN A 114 -1.49 -13.25 -17.81
C ASN A 114 -0.57 -12.22 -18.46
N GLY A 115 -1.13 -11.33 -19.28
CA GLY A 115 -0.40 -10.24 -19.91
C GLY A 115 0.26 -9.32 -18.90
N SER A 116 -0.49 -8.83 -17.91
CA SER A 116 0.03 -8.06 -16.78
C SER A 116 1.18 -8.78 -16.08
N TYR A 117 0.97 -10.04 -15.67
CA TYR A 117 2.00 -10.82 -15.01
C TYR A 117 3.28 -10.95 -15.87
N ARG A 118 3.13 -11.18 -17.18
CA ARG A 118 4.25 -11.32 -18.10
C ARG A 118 4.95 -9.98 -18.35
N LEU A 119 4.23 -8.87 -18.47
CA LEU A 119 4.80 -7.52 -18.54
C LEU A 119 5.64 -7.22 -17.29
N GLN A 120 5.16 -7.59 -16.11
CA GLN A 120 5.91 -7.45 -14.86
C GLN A 120 7.24 -8.23 -14.86
N LYS A 121 7.36 -9.34 -15.62
CA LYS A 121 8.61 -10.10 -15.75
C LYS A 121 9.60 -9.52 -16.74
N LEU A 122 9.15 -8.62 -17.62
CA LEU A 122 10.00 -7.88 -18.54
C LEU A 122 10.60 -6.62 -17.89
N LEU A 123 9.87 -6.02 -16.95
CA LEU A 123 10.37 -4.91 -16.14
C LEU A 123 11.60 -5.32 -15.32
N GLY A 124 12.63 -4.47 -15.31
CA GLY A 124 13.90 -4.67 -14.63
C GLY A 124 14.90 -5.52 -15.42
N LYS A 125 14.61 -5.88 -16.68
CA LYS A 125 15.54 -6.64 -17.52
C LYS A 125 16.69 -5.79 -18.07
N SER A 126 16.43 -4.52 -18.36
CA SER A 126 17.43 -3.54 -18.76
C SER A 126 16.83 -2.14 -18.72
N ASN A 127 17.68 -1.11 -18.59
CA ASN A 127 17.24 0.29 -18.58
C ASN A 127 16.45 0.68 -19.85
N ASP A 128 16.79 0.11 -21.00
CA ASP A 128 16.12 0.41 -22.26
C ASP A 128 14.72 -0.18 -22.33
N VAL A 129 14.56 -1.41 -21.84
CA VAL A 129 13.24 -2.05 -21.69
C VAL A 129 12.37 -1.24 -20.72
N ASP A 130 12.95 -0.84 -19.59
CA ASP A 130 12.24 -0.05 -18.57
C ASP A 130 11.84 1.32 -19.11
N THR A 131 12.70 1.97 -19.91
CA THR A 131 12.39 3.26 -20.57
C THR A 131 11.21 3.16 -21.53
N LEU A 132 11.12 2.07 -22.29
CA LEU A 132 10.00 1.83 -23.21
C LEU A 132 8.69 1.62 -22.46
N PHE A 133 8.70 0.80 -21.41
CA PHE A 133 7.51 0.59 -20.57
C PHE A 133 7.10 1.85 -19.83
N PHE A 134 8.07 2.58 -19.28
CA PHE A 134 7.84 3.87 -18.64
C PHE A 134 7.09 4.82 -19.58
N ALA A 135 7.60 5.03 -20.80
CA ALA A 135 6.94 5.86 -21.80
C ALA A 135 5.52 5.38 -22.16
N ALA A 136 5.27 4.08 -22.21
CA ALA A 136 3.94 3.53 -22.41
C ALA A 136 3.00 3.84 -21.24
N PHE A 137 3.51 3.79 -20.01
CA PHE A 137 2.72 4.11 -18.81
C PHE A 137 2.25 5.56 -18.83
N PHE A 138 3.12 6.52 -19.18
CA PHE A 138 2.71 7.94 -19.24
C PHE A 138 1.55 8.20 -20.19
N ARG A 139 1.53 7.52 -21.35
CA ARG A 139 0.48 7.73 -22.36
C ARG A 139 -0.91 7.30 -21.89
N SER A 140 -1.00 6.44 -20.88
CA SER A 140 -2.25 5.85 -20.41
C SER A 140 -2.24 5.67 -18.89
N PHE A 141 -1.66 6.63 -18.17
CA PHE A 141 -1.35 6.50 -16.75
C PHE A 141 -2.59 6.17 -15.92
N LEU A 142 -3.65 6.98 -16.09
CA LEU A 142 -4.90 6.81 -15.35
C LEU A 142 -5.57 5.48 -15.68
N ASP A 143 -5.71 5.17 -16.98
CA ASP A 143 -6.27 3.92 -17.51
C ASP A 143 -5.62 2.64 -16.96
N ILE A 144 -4.32 2.70 -16.66
CA ILE A 144 -3.54 1.59 -16.12
C ILE A 144 -3.73 1.51 -14.60
N MET A 145 -3.63 2.65 -13.91
CA MET A 145 -3.69 2.70 -12.45
C MET A 145 -5.09 2.38 -11.89
N THR A 146 -6.15 2.68 -12.63
CA THR A 146 -7.55 2.36 -12.26
C THR A 146 -8.02 0.99 -12.79
N ASP A 147 -7.11 0.19 -13.36
CA ASP A 147 -7.44 -1.16 -13.81
C ASP A 147 -6.94 -2.22 -12.81
N LYS A 148 -7.77 -3.25 -12.61
CA LYS A 148 -7.52 -4.35 -11.68
C LYS A 148 -6.22 -5.10 -11.96
N GLU A 149 -5.90 -5.36 -13.23
CA GLU A 149 -4.75 -6.15 -13.63
C GLU A 149 -3.58 -5.26 -14.08
N ALA A 150 -3.87 -4.17 -14.81
CA ALA A 150 -2.82 -3.32 -15.37
C ALA A 150 -2.05 -2.55 -14.29
N SER A 151 -2.69 -2.18 -13.17
CA SER A 151 -2.04 -1.46 -12.07
C SER A 151 -0.84 -2.20 -11.47
N PHE A 152 -0.84 -3.54 -11.51
CA PHE A 152 0.31 -4.34 -11.06
C PHE A 152 1.57 -4.09 -11.89
N VAL A 153 1.42 -3.71 -13.17
CA VAL A 153 2.54 -3.38 -14.04
C VAL A 153 3.25 -2.12 -13.55
N VAL A 154 2.50 -1.10 -13.12
CA VAL A 154 3.08 0.13 -12.54
C VAL A 154 3.70 -0.14 -11.17
N VAL A 155 3.03 -0.91 -10.31
CA VAL A 155 3.56 -1.29 -8.99
C VAL A 155 4.88 -2.06 -9.13
N GLN A 156 5.00 -2.95 -10.12
CA GLN A 156 6.28 -3.60 -10.41
C GLN A 156 7.31 -2.62 -10.99
N GLY A 157 6.89 -1.70 -11.86
CA GLY A 157 7.74 -0.64 -12.40
C GLY A 157 8.38 0.18 -11.28
N LEU A 158 7.59 0.62 -10.29
CA LEU A 158 8.09 1.36 -9.12
C LEU A 158 9.14 0.61 -8.30
N ARG A 159 9.22 -0.73 -8.37
CA ARG A 159 10.26 -1.52 -7.71
C ARG A 159 11.59 -1.56 -8.45
N VAL A 160 11.58 -1.35 -9.77
CA VAL A 160 12.76 -1.57 -10.63
C VAL A 160 13.23 -0.31 -11.34
N PHE A 161 12.36 0.69 -11.49
CA PHE A 161 12.69 1.95 -12.12
C PHE A 161 13.76 2.70 -11.35
N SER A 162 14.57 3.47 -12.08
CA SER A 162 15.51 4.41 -11.47
C SER A 162 14.77 5.50 -10.69
N ASN A 163 15.43 6.15 -9.73
CA ASN A 163 14.82 7.26 -8.99
C ASN A 163 14.40 8.42 -9.91
N VAL A 164 15.15 8.69 -10.98
CA VAL A 164 14.77 9.69 -12.01
C VAL A 164 13.41 9.38 -12.64
N MET A 165 13.15 8.11 -12.94
CA MET A 165 11.85 7.66 -13.45
C MET A 165 10.75 7.76 -12.38
N LYS A 166 11.04 7.33 -11.14
CA LYS A 166 10.07 7.44 -10.03
C LYS A 166 9.67 8.90 -9.78
N GLU A 167 10.62 9.83 -9.79
CA GLU A 167 10.40 11.27 -9.62
C GLU A 167 9.55 11.85 -10.76
N ALA A 168 9.79 11.44 -12.01
CA ALA A 168 9.00 11.89 -13.15
C ALA A 168 7.52 11.45 -13.12
N LEU A 169 7.15 10.44 -12.32
CA LEU A 169 5.74 10.06 -12.08
C LEU A 169 5.02 11.02 -11.12
N PHE A 170 5.76 11.79 -10.31
CA PHE A 170 5.16 12.61 -9.25
C PHE A 170 4.12 13.61 -9.75
N PRO A 171 4.36 14.41 -10.83
CA PRO A 171 3.37 15.35 -11.31
C PRO A 171 2.04 14.69 -11.67
N HIS A 172 2.09 13.48 -12.25
CA HIS A 172 0.90 12.73 -12.65
C HIS A 172 0.15 12.14 -11.44
N ILE A 173 0.89 11.72 -10.41
CA ILE A 173 0.29 11.27 -9.14
C ILE A 173 -0.43 12.41 -8.44
N ILE A 174 0.13 13.63 -8.46
CA ILE A 174 -0.53 14.80 -7.87
C ILE A 174 -1.74 15.21 -8.68
N GLU A 175 -1.60 15.31 -10.00
CA GLU A 175 -2.68 15.69 -10.92
C GLU A 175 -3.89 14.75 -10.79
N HIS A 176 -3.65 13.44 -10.72
CA HIS A 176 -4.70 12.42 -10.66
C HIS A 176 -4.95 11.88 -9.25
N ALA A 177 -4.45 12.51 -8.19
CA ALA A 177 -4.54 11.97 -6.83
C ALA A 177 -5.98 11.63 -6.44
N VAL A 178 -6.92 12.52 -6.77
CA VAL A 178 -8.35 12.35 -6.49
C VAL A 178 -8.96 11.25 -7.34
N ASP A 179 -8.69 11.23 -8.66
CA ASP A 179 -9.21 10.19 -9.56
C ASP A 179 -8.76 8.79 -9.11
N LEU A 180 -7.49 8.67 -8.71
CA LEU A 180 -6.92 7.42 -8.22
C LEU A 180 -7.52 7.01 -6.87
N ALA A 181 -7.52 7.90 -5.88
CA ALA A 181 -8.00 7.57 -4.54
C ALA A 181 -9.51 7.29 -4.51
N CYS A 182 -10.28 7.90 -5.42
CA CYS A 182 -11.71 7.73 -5.52
C CYS A 182 -12.15 6.61 -6.48
N ASP A 183 -11.20 5.86 -7.06
CA ASP A 183 -11.48 4.66 -7.84
C ASP A 183 -11.28 3.37 -7.02
N GLN A 184 -12.10 2.34 -7.29
CA GLN A 184 -12.07 1.07 -6.57
C GLN A 184 -10.76 0.27 -6.74
N HIS A 185 -10.05 0.47 -7.85
CA HIS A 185 -8.77 -0.17 -8.14
C HIS A 185 -7.62 0.83 -7.96
N GLY A 186 -7.84 2.09 -8.32
CA GLY A 186 -6.90 3.19 -8.14
C GLY A 186 -6.45 3.36 -6.68
N CYS A 187 -7.36 3.24 -5.70
CA CYS A 187 -6.99 3.38 -4.29
C CYS A 187 -6.06 2.24 -3.84
N VAL A 188 -6.29 1.02 -4.34
CA VAL A 188 -5.44 -0.15 -4.09
C VAL A 188 -4.08 0.01 -4.78
N ALA A 189 -4.07 0.51 -6.01
CA ALA A 189 -2.85 0.78 -6.77
C ALA A 189 -2.00 1.86 -6.09
N LEU A 190 -2.61 2.94 -5.60
CA LEU A 190 -1.94 4.02 -4.88
C LEU A 190 -1.34 3.52 -3.57
N ASN A 191 -2.10 2.77 -2.76
CA ASN A 191 -1.60 2.17 -1.51
C ASN A 191 -0.42 1.22 -1.76
N ARG A 192 -0.53 0.36 -2.77
CA ARG A 192 0.58 -0.52 -3.17
C ARG A 192 1.79 0.28 -3.63
N SER A 193 1.59 1.32 -4.42
CA SER A 193 2.66 2.21 -4.89
C SER A 193 3.40 2.83 -3.71
N ILE A 194 2.68 3.40 -2.73
CA ILE A 194 3.25 3.93 -1.49
C ILE A 194 4.01 2.86 -0.69
N THR A 195 3.53 1.61 -0.69
CA THR A 195 4.15 0.50 0.05
C THR A 195 5.44 0.00 -0.60
N VAL A 196 5.51 -0.04 -1.93
CA VAL A 196 6.67 -0.60 -2.64
C VAL A 196 7.80 0.38 -2.86
N LEU A 197 7.55 1.68 -2.71
CA LEU A 197 8.57 2.72 -2.77
C LEU A 197 9.54 2.57 -1.58
N ASP A 198 10.75 2.17 -1.91
CA ASP A 198 11.87 1.95 -1.00
C ASP A 198 12.63 3.24 -0.70
N ASP A 199 12.75 4.12 -1.70
CA ASP A 199 13.39 5.42 -1.58
C ASP A 199 12.54 6.41 -0.76
N PRO A 200 13.01 6.90 0.41
CA PRO A 200 12.24 7.77 1.28
C PRO A 200 11.88 9.12 0.64
N TYR A 201 12.74 9.64 -0.23
CA TYR A 201 12.51 10.90 -0.93
C TYR A 201 11.37 10.75 -1.95
N CYS A 202 11.44 9.72 -2.81
CA CYS A 202 10.38 9.38 -3.74
C CYS A 202 9.05 9.09 -3.02
N ARG A 203 9.11 8.40 -1.88
CA ARG A 203 7.92 8.06 -1.10
C ARG A 203 7.24 9.32 -0.54
N THR A 204 8.01 10.32 -0.12
CA THR A 204 7.50 11.58 0.45
C THR A 204 6.57 12.30 -0.53
N PHE A 205 6.84 12.24 -1.82
CA PHE A 205 5.99 12.80 -2.86
C PHE A 205 4.60 12.16 -2.93
N PHE A 206 4.53 10.83 -2.84
CA PHE A 206 3.24 10.13 -2.81
C PHE A 206 2.49 10.41 -1.51
N LEU A 207 3.19 10.46 -0.38
CA LEU A 207 2.60 10.83 0.91
C LEU A 207 2.04 12.26 0.87
N TYR A 208 2.77 13.19 0.25
CA TYR A 208 2.33 14.57 0.09
C TYR A 208 1.02 14.66 -0.71
N ALA A 209 0.86 13.89 -1.78
CA ALA A 209 -0.38 13.83 -2.56
C ALA A 209 -1.59 13.42 -1.71
N VAL A 210 -1.41 12.49 -0.76
CA VAL A 210 -2.46 12.06 0.18
C VAL A 210 -2.71 13.13 1.24
N VAL A 211 -1.65 13.72 1.80
CA VAL A 211 -1.75 14.78 2.82
C VAL A 211 -2.59 15.96 2.30
N VAL A 212 -2.29 16.49 1.12
CA VAL A 212 -2.99 17.68 0.58
C VAL A 212 -4.44 17.40 0.20
N ASN A 213 -4.78 16.13 -0.06
CA ASN A 213 -6.14 15.69 -0.40
C ASN A 213 -6.84 14.93 0.75
N ALA A 214 -6.32 15.01 1.98
CA ALA A 214 -6.82 14.21 3.09
C ALA A 214 -8.32 14.42 3.35
N LEU A 215 -8.80 15.66 3.21
CA LEU A 215 -10.21 16.00 3.45
C LEU A 215 -11.16 15.31 2.47
N PRO A 216 -11.08 15.54 1.14
CA PRO A 216 -11.98 14.86 0.20
C PRO A 216 -11.83 13.33 0.26
N PHE A 217 -10.63 12.81 0.54
CA PHE A 217 -10.44 11.37 0.67
C PHE A 217 -11.16 10.80 1.88
N SER A 218 -11.16 11.51 3.01
CA SER A 218 -11.80 11.07 4.26
C SER A 218 -13.32 10.94 4.12
N TYR A 219 -13.96 11.73 3.25
CA TYR A 219 -15.39 11.61 2.95
C TYR A 219 -15.72 10.50 1.94
N HIS A 220 -14.73 9.98 1.19
CA HIS A 220 -14.98 9.09 0.06
C HIS A 220 -14.96 7.61 0.43
N ALA A 221 -15.83 6.80 -0.20
CA ALA A 221 -15.97 5.36 0.05
C ALA A 221 -14.70 4.53 -0.22
N TYR A 222 -13.87 4.97 -1.18
CA TYR A 222 -12.56 4.37 -1.47
C TYR A 222 -11.40 5.21 -0.94
N GLY A 223 -11.52 6.55 -0.94
CA GLY A 223 -10.44 7.45 -0.58
C GLY A 223 -10.04 7.32 0.88
N ASN A 224 -10.99 6.99 1.76
CA ASN A 224 -10.69 6.79 3.18
C ASN A 224 -9.66 5.68 3.38
N PHE A 225 -9.66 4.61 2.57
CA PHE A 225 -8.67 3.55 2.68
C PHE A 225 -7.25 4.03 2.34
N VAL A 226 -7.10 5.08 1.54
CA VAL A 226 -5.80 5.69 1.23
C VAL A 226 -5.28 6.47 2.43
N VAL A 227 -6.13 7.28 3.06
CA VAL A 227 -5.77 8.04 4.27
C VAL A 227 -5.45 7.08 5.42
N GLN A 228 -6.29 6.05 5.62
CA GLN A 228 -6.06 5.01 6.62
C GLN A 228 -4.71 4.29 6.39
N HIS A 229 -4.42 3.93 5.14
CA HIS A 229 -3.16 3.26 4.81
C HIS A 229 -1.95 4.12 5.14
N VAL A 230 -1.99 5.42 4.83
CA VAL A 230 -0.91 6.35 5.17
C VAL A 230 -0.75 6.51 6.68
N LEU A 231 -1.85 6.62 7.43
CA LEU A 231 -1.80 6.66 8.90
C LEU A 231 -1.20 5.38 9.50
N ASP A 232 -1.48 4.21 8.91
CA ASP A 232 -0.93 2.91 9.33
C ASP A 232 0.59 2.77 9.09
N LEU A 233 1.20 3.67 8.31
CA LEU A 233 2.66 3.71 8.16
C LEU A 233 3.36 4.25 9.42
N ASN A 234 2.61 4.87 10.35
CA ASN A 234 3.12 5.47 11.58
C ASN A 234 4.21 6.53 11.36
N ASP A 235 4.16 7.24 10.22
CA ASP A 235 5.00 8.41 9.99
C ASP A 235 4.40 9.61 10.75
N LEU A 236 5.02 9.98 11.88
CA LEU A 236 4.50 11.03 12.77
C LEU A 236 4.34 12.39 12.07
N GLN A 237 5.23 12.73 11.13
CA GLN A 237 5.15 13.99 10.40
C GLN A 237 3.95 13.98 9.44
N CYS A 238 3.74 12.88 8.74
CA CYS A 238 2.60 12.69 7.85
C CYS A 238 1.29 12.67 8.63
N THR A 239 1.21 11.93 9.72
CA THR A 239 0.06 11.88 10.62
C THR A 239 -0.29 13.27 11.15
N ARG A 240 0.72 14.04 11.60
CA ARG A 240 0.53 15.43 12.02
C ARG A 240 0.01 16.30 10.88
N ASN A 241 0.57 16.19 9.68
CA ASN A 241 0.14 16.99 8.53
C ASN A 241 -1.28 16.66 8.09
N ILE A 242 -1.68 15.38 8.13
CA ILE A 242 -3.07 14.95 7.89
C ILE A 242 -3.99 15.57 8.94
N ALA A 243 -3.64 15.48 10.23
CA ALA A 243 -4.44 16.09 11.30
C ALA A 243 -4.61 17.60 11.10
N VAL A 244 -3.54 18.32 10.73
CA VAL A 244 -3.58 19.76 10.45
C VAL A 244 -4.49 20.08 9.26
N ASN A 245 -4.44 19.29 8.17
CA ASN A 245 -5.31 19.51 7.01
C ASN A 245 -6.78 19.18 7.26
N LEU A 246 -7.06 18.33 8.25
CA LEU A 246 -8.43 17.99 8.66
C LEU A 246 -8.96 18.92 9.76
N ARG A 247 -8.13 19.86 10.24
CA ARG A 247 -8.53 20.83 11.26
C ARG A 247 -9.70 21.69 10.76
N GLY A 248 -10.72 21.84 11.60
CA GLY A 248 -11.98 22.51 11.31
C GLY A 248 -13.07 21.56 10.81
N HIS A 249 -12.72 20.32 10.44
CA HIS A 249 -13.64 19.33 9.89
C HIS A 249 -13.75 18.06 10.75
N CYS A 250 -13.03 17.96 11.88
CA CYS A 250 -12.99 16.72 12.67
C CYS A 250 -14.38 16.33 13.19
N VAL A 251 -15.17 17.31 13.64
CA VAL A 251 -16.54 17.06 14.13
C VAL A 251 -17.45 16.56 13.00
N GLU A 252 -17.38 17.18 11.82
CA GLU A 252 -18.21 16.80 10.67
C GLU A 252 -17.84 15.42 10.16
N LEU A 253 -16.54 15.13 10.01
CA LEU A 253 -16.04 13.81 9.64
C LEU A 253 -16.44 12.73 10.67
N SER A 254 -16.53 13.07 11.95
CA SER A 254 -16.99 12.12 12.97
C SER A 254 -18.46 11.72 12.81
N PHE A 255 -19.29 12.56 12.16
CA PHE A 255 -20.67 12.20 11.83
C PHE A 255 -20.77 11.31 10.58
N GLU A 256 -19.72 11.22 9.79
CA GLU A 256 -19.70 10.48 8.53
C GLU A 256 -19.18 9.06 8.70
N ARG A 257 -19.74 8.13 7.93
CA ARG A 257 -19.33 6.70 7.95
C ARG A 257 -17.84 6.52 7.70
N TYR A 258 -17.31 7.19 6.67
CA TYR A 258 -15.92 7.02 6.25
C TYR A 258 -14.99 7.91 7.05
N GLY A 259 -15.45 9.13 7.37
CA GLY A 259 -14.70 10.09 8.16
C GLY A 259 -14.43 9.61 9.58
N SER A 260 -15.38 8.89 10.22
CA SER A 260 -15.21 8.40 11.58
C SER A 260 -14.02 7.45 11.72
N TYR A 261 -13.74 6.60 10.72
CA TYR A 261 -12.57 5.73 10.73
C TYR A 261 -11.26 6.52 10.72
N ILE A 262 -11.22 7.65 10.00
CA ILE A 262 -10.05 8.53 9.98
C ILE A 262 -9.88 9.21 11.34
N MET A 263 -10.97 9.72 11.92
CA MET A 263 -10.94 10.35 13.24
C MET A 263 -10.48 9.37 14.32
N GLU A 264 -10.95 8.13 14.28
CA GLU A 264 -10.48 7.07 15.17
C GLU A 264 -8.98 6.83 15.01
N LYS A 265 -8.43 6.76 13.78
CA LYS A 265 -6.98 6.59 13.59
C LYS A 265 -6.16 7.79 14.06
N LEU A 266 -6.65 9.02 13.86
CA LEU A 266 -5.98 10.21 14.37
C LEU A 266 -5.94 10.26 15.90
N LEU A 267 -6.79 9.52 16.60
CA LEU A 267 -6.72 9.40 18.06
C LEU A 267 -5.62 8.44 18.54
N ASP A 268 -4.96 7.67 17.66
CA ASP A 268 -3.93 6.70 18.03
C ASP A 268 -2.56 7.32 18.33
N THR A 269 -2.31 8.56 17.90
CA THR A 269 -1.07 9.28 18.22
C THR A 269 -1.37 10.60 18.91
N LYS A 270 -0.55 10.97 19.89
CA LYS A 270 -0.77 12.16 20.70
C LYS A 270 -0.82 13.44 19.88
N GLU A 271 0.05 13.58 18.90
CA GLU A 271 0.18 14.77 18.05
C GLU A 271 -1.09 15.04 17.24
N SER A 272 -1.75 14.00 16.72
CA SER A 272 -3.01 14.12 15.99
C SER A 272 -4.23 14.10 16.90
N MET A 273 -4.18 13.37 18.02
CA MET A 273 -5.28 13.24 18.98
C MET A 273 -5.70 14.59 19.54
N VAL A 274 -4.74 15.43 19.91
CA VAL A 274 -5.01 16.79 20.43
C VAL A 274 -5.87 17.60 19.45
N VAL A 275 -5.60 17.52 18.14
CA VAL A 275 -6.37 18.24 17.11
C VAL A 275 -7.84 17.80 17.11
N VAL A 276 -8.08 16.48 17.11
CA VAL A 276 -9.44 15.93 17.11
C VAL A 276 -10.18 16.30 18.39
N VAL A 277 -9.55 16.11 19.56
CA VAL A 277 -10.19 16.32 20.86
C VAL A 277 -10.47 17.81 21.11
N GLU A 278 -9.57 18.71 20.74
CA GLU A 278 -9.82 20.16 20.84
C GLU A 278 -11.06 20.58 20.05
N GLU A 279 -11.31 19.98 18.88
CA GLU A 279 -12.49 20.29 18.09
C GLU A 279 -13.77 19.68 18.68
N LEU A 280 -13.70 18.47 19.22
CA LEU A 280 -14.81 17.89 19.98
C LEU A 280 -15.18 18.77 21.18
N LEU A 281 -14.18 19.34 21.87
CA LEU A 281 -14.37 20.27 22.98
C LEU A 281 -14.90 21.64 22.53
N LYS A 282 -14.76 22.02 21.26
CA LYS A 282 -15.36 23.25 20.70
C LYS A 282 -16.82 23.07 20.29
N CYS A 283 -17.36 21.85 20.30
CA CYS A 283 -18.80 21.62 20.06
C CYS A 283 -19.66 22.43 21.04
N GLU A 284 -20.55 23.25 20.49
CA GLU A 284 -21.55 23.99 21.26
C GLU A 284 -22.85 23.18 21.42
N GLY A 285 -23.63 23.53 22.45
CA GLY A 285 -24.91 22.88 22.74
C GLY A 285 -24.81 21.37 22.93
N ASP A 286 -25.74 20.63 22.33
CA ASP A 286 -25.82 19.17 22.40
C ASP A 286 -25.03 18.46 21.29
N ARG A 287 -24.25 19.18 20.47
CA ARG A 287 -23.61 18.61 19.27
C ARG A 287 -22.68 17.44 19.60
N LEU A 288 -21.89 17.54 20.67
CA LEU A 288 -21.03 16.43 21.14
C LEU A 288 -21.85 15.22 21.62
N VAL A 289 -23.00 15.46 22.26
CA VAL A 289 -23.92 14.40 22.72
C VAL A 289 -24.58 13.72 21.54
N ARG A 290 -25.01 14.48 20.54
CA ARG A 290 -25.54 13.93 19.27
C ARG A 290 -24.50 13.07 18.58
N LEU A 291 -23.24 13.50 18.59
CA LEU A 291 -22.13 12.70 18.06
C LEU A 291 -21.95 11.40 18.84
N ALA A 292 -21.92 11.47 20.17
CA ALA A 292 -21.80 10.31 21.07
C ALA A 292 -22.95 9.29 20.92
N ARG A 293 -24.13 9.74 20.49
CA ARG A 293 -25.32 8.90 20.23
C ARG A 293 -25.44 8.45 18.77
N GLY A 294 -24.59 8.96 17.88
CA GLY A 294 -24.64 8.67 16.45
C GLY A 294 -24.12 7.26 16.12
N THR A 295 -24.46 6.76 14.93
CA THR A 295 -24.02 5.43 14.44
C THR A 295 -22.52 5.30 14.24
N TYR A 296 -21.83 6.42 14.01
CA TYR A 296 -20.39 6.49 13.72
C TYR A 296 -19.64 7.27 14.80
N GLY A 297 -20.13 8.47 15.13
CA GLY A 297 -19.51 9.36 16.11
C GLY A 297 -19.35 8.77 17.52
N ASN A 298 -20.17 7.79 17.91
CA ASN A 298 -20.02 7.12 19.21
C ASN A 298 -18.64 6.48 19.37
N PHE A 299 -18.10 5.88 18.31
CA PHE A 299 -16.79 5.22 18.35
C PHE A 299 -15.68 6.26 18.51
N VAL A 300 -15.78 7.39 17.83
CA VAL A 300 -14.84 8.51 17.94
C VAL A 300 -14.84 9.09 19.36
N VAL A 301 -16.02 9.41 19.90
CA VAL A 301 -16.14 9.99 21.26
C VAL A 301 -15.66 9.00 22.32
N TYR A 302 -16.06 7.73 22.21
CA TYR A 302 -15.60 6.69 23.12
C TYR A 302 -14.08 6.53 23.08
N LYS A 303 -13.49 6.45 21.88
CA LYS A 303 -12.04 6.34 21.72
C LYS A 303 -11.34 7.57 22.28
N ALA A 304 -11.83 8.78 22.02
CA ALA A 304 -11.29 10.03 22.55
C ALA A 304 -11.25 10.02 24.09
N LEU A 305 -12.33 9.61 24.75
CA LEU A 305 -12.37 9.45 26.21
C LEU A 305 -11.33 8.41 26.68
N ARG A 306 -11.23 7.26 26.00
CA ARG A 306 -10.30 6.19 26.38
C ARG A 306 -8.83 6.59 26.25
N VAL A 307 -8.45 7.23 25.16
CA VAL A 307 -7.04 7.62 24.93
C VAL A 307 -6.63 8.78 25.83
N THR A 308 -7.51 9.77 26.03
CA THR A 308 -7.22 10.87 26.96
C THR A 308 -7.21 10.42 28.41
N GLN A 309 -8.03 9.43 28.79
CA GLN A 309 -7.97 8.77 30.11
C GLN A 309 -6.66 8.00 30.30
N ALA A 310 -6.21 7.24 29.29
CA ALA A 310 -4.95 6.50 29.36
C ALA A 310 -3.75 7.45 29.51
N GLU A 311 -3.84 8.64 28.93
CA GLU A 311 -2.84 9.71 29.04
C GLU A 311 -3.23 10.82 30.03
N ILE A 312 -4.01 10.52 31.08
CA ILE A 312 -4.59 11.55 31.98
C ILE A 312 -3.53 12.46 32.63
N VAL A 313 -2.29 11.98 32.79
CA VAL A 313 -1.17 12.77 33.33
C VAL A 313 -0.80 13.92 32.38
N THR A 314 -0.91 13.72 31.07
CA THR A 314 -0.52 14.73 30.07
C THR A 314 -1.68 15.40 29.36
N CYS A 315 -2.84 14.74 29.31
CA CYS A 315 -4.03 15.17 28.57
C CYS A 315 -5.26 15.26 29.50
N GLY A 316 -5.04 15.45 30.80
CA GLY A 316 -6.10 15.44 31.81
C GLY A 316 -7.13 16.56 31.64
N ASP A 317 -6.70 17.73 31.18
CA ASP A 317 -7.58 18.84 30.80
C ASP A 317 -8.52 18.46 29.65
N LEU A 318 -8.00 17.77 28.63
CA LEU A 318 -8.79 17.25 27.52
C LEU A 318 -9.79 16.19 27.97
N PHE A 319 -9.33 15.24 28.79
CA PHE A 319 -10.18 14.18 29.35
C PHE A 319 -11.34 14.77 30.17
N TRP A 320 -11.02 15.60 31.16
CA TRP A 320 -12.03 16.21 32.02
C TRP A 320 -12.94 17.16 31.25
N GLY A 321 -12.43 17.84 30.22
CA GLY A 321 -13.25 18.64 29.32
C GLY A 321 -14.34 17.82 28.64
N LEU A 322 -14.01 16.62 28.13
CA LEU A 322 -14.97 15.72 27.49
C LEU A 322 -15.98 15.19 28.50
N VAL A 323 -15.52 14.75 29.68
CA VAL A 323 -16.38 14.28 30.77
C VAL A 323 -17.38 15.35 31.19
N ASN A 324 -16.90 16.58 31.43
CA ASN A 324 -17.76 17.69 31.88
C ASN A 324 -18.82 18.07 30.85
N LYS A 325 -18.55 17.90 29.55
CA LYS A 325 -19.54 18.13 28.50
C LYS A 325 -20.55 16.99 28.34
N LEU A 326 -20.17 15.75 28.66
CA LEU A 326 -21.00 14.57 28.44
C LEU A 326 -21.81 14.15 29.68
N LYS A 327 -21.25 14.28 30.89
CA LYS A 327 -21.87 13.87 32.17
C LYS A 327 -23.25 14.51 32.39
N PRO A 328 -23.51 15.80 32.05
CA PRO A 328 -24.85 16.38 32.16
C PRO A 328 -25.93 15.72 31.29
N PHE A 329 -25.53 15.01 30.23
CA PHE A 329 -26.43 14.34 29.30
C PHE A 329 -26.38 12.82 29.41
N ARG A 330 -25.87 12.30 30.54
CA ARG A 330 -25.68 10.88 30.80
C ARG A 330 -26.94 10.05 30.54
N ASP A 331 -28.12 10.55 30.90
CA ASP A 331 -29.38 9.83 30.70
C ASP A 331 -29.75 9.65 29.22
N LEU A 332 -29.30 10.57 28.35
CA LEU A 332 -29.51 10.45 26.90
C LEU A 332 -28.56 9.44 26.25
N LEU A 333 -27.48 9.04 26.95
CA LEU A 333 -26.47 8.10 26.47
C LEU A 333 -26.83 6.63 26.78
N GLY A 334 -27.96 6.36 27.45
CA GLY A 334 -28.41 5.00 27.77
C GLY A 334 -28.92 4.15 26.59
N ALA A 335 -28.82 4.64 25.35
CA ALA A 335 -29.23 3.92 24.14
C ALA A 335 -28.13 2.96 23.61
N SER A 336 -28.51 2.00 22.76
CA SER A 336 -27.66 0.88 22.32
C SER A 336 -26.27 1.26 21.77
N TYR A 337 -26.14 2.38 21.05
CA TYR A 337 -24.85 2.82 20.48
C TYR A 337 -23.97 3.62 21.45
N SER A 338 -24.53 4.23 22.49
CA SER A 338 -23.83 5.12 23.42
C SER A 338 -23.69 4.53 24.83
N TYR A 339 -24.25 3.34 25.06
CA TYR A 339 -24.25 2.67 26.36
C TYR A 339 -22.84 2.55 26.95
N THR A 340 -21.84 2.20 26.12
CA THR A 340 -20.45 2.08 26.57
C THR A 340 -19.88 3.41 27.06
N ILE A 341 -20.27 4.53 26.45
CA ILE A 341 -19.89 5.88 26.90
C ILE A 341 -20.56 6.18 28.24
N ALA A 342 -21.86 5.87 28.39
CA ALA A 342 -22.56 6.06 29.66
C ALA A 342 -21.90 5.26 30.80
N THR A 343 -21.58 3.98 30.58
CA THR A 343 -20.88 3.16 31.58
C THR A 343 -19.49 3.68 31.92
N LEU A 344 -18.77 4.24 30.94
CA LEU A 344 -17.47 4.85 31.20
C LEU A 344 -17.62 6.09 32.07
N LEU A 345 -18.61 6.95 31.79
CA LEU A 345 -18.89 8.14 32.59
C LEU A 345 -19.33 7.82 34.01
N ASP A 346 -20.12 6.75 34.21
CA ASP A 346 -20.57 6.29 35.53
C ASP A 346 -19.41 5.76 36.40
N SER A 347 -18.33 5.28 35.77
CA SER A 347 -17.12 4.82 36.48
C SER A 347 -16.20 5.95 36.96
N ILE A 348 -16.51 7.20 36.59
CA ILE A 348 -15.72 8.38 36.91
C ILE A 348 -16.44 9.13 38.04
N ASP A 349 -15.91 9.01 39.27
CA ASP A 349 -16.41 9.70 40.46
C ASP A 349 -16.43 11.23 40.27
#